data_AF-A0A2M8PJS9-F1
#
_entry.id   AF-A0A2M8PJS9-F1
#
_cell.length_a   1.000
_cell.length_b   1.000
_cell.length_c   1.000
_cell.angle_alpha   90.00
_cell.angle_beta   90.00
_cell.angle_gamma   90.00
#
_symmetry.space_group_name_H-M   'P 1'
#
loop_
_entity.id
_entity.type
_entity.pdbx_description
1 polymer ?
#
loop_
_entity_poly.entity_id
_entity_poly.type
_entity_poly.pdbx_seq_one_letter_code
_entity_poly.pdbx_strand_id
1 'polypeptide(L)'
;DYVLESQDQHQVLRSSFDQLLQHDKLPLHQRLVYYCWPHTLGPIKLTTTAQSPKGAGLGGSSCLAVAILQAIIKARQELGQQDPRFDSKQQWVTILKDIEAQVIQSPTGSQDYWGGIYGGLNII
;
A
#
# COMPACT_ATOMS: atom_id res chain seq x y z
N ASP A 1 2.70 -10.20 16.25
CA ASP A 1 3.37 -9.07 15.57
C ASP A 1 2.96 -8.98 14.12
N TYR A 2 2.82 -7.75 13.62
CA TYR A 2 2.71 -7.47 12.19
C TYR A 2 4.05 -7.74 11.52
N VAL A 3 4.02 -8.38 10.35
CA VAL A 3 5.22 -8.74 9.59
C VAL A 3 5.11 -8.15 8.20
N LEU A 4 5.99 -7.21 7.84
CA LEU A 4 6.06 -6.61 6.51
C LEU A 4 7.37 -7.05 5.85
N GLU A 5 7.29 -7.61 4.65
CA GLU A 5 8.43 -8.18 3.94
C GLU A 5 8.45 -7.69 2.49
N SER A 6 9.58 -7.14 2.04
CA SER A 6 9.87 -6.91 0.62
C SER A 6 11.00 -7.85 0.23
N GLN A 7 10.68 -8.80 -0.66
CA GLN A 7 11.62 -9.79 -1.15
C GLN A 7 12.66 -9.17 -2.08
N ASP A 8 12.23 -8.24 -2.93
CA ASP A 8 13.07 -7.51 -3.90
C ASP A 8 14.12 -6.62 -3.23
N GLN A 9 13.80 -6.02 -2.08
CA GLN A 9 14.74 -5.18 -1.32
C GLN A 9 15.44 -5.94 -0.18
N HIS A 10 15.13 -7.23 0.02
CA HIS A 10 15.61 -8.04 1.14
C HIS A 10 15.38 -7.39 2.52
N GLN A 11 14.20 -6.78 2.70
CA GLN A 11 13.83 -6.09 3.94
C GLN A 11 12.68 -6.82 4.64
N VAL A 12 12.81 -6.96 5.96
CA VAL A 12 11.77 -7.49 6.84
C VAL A 12 11.61 -6.55 8.04
N LEU A 13 10.36 -6.23 8.36
CA LEU A 13 9.95 -5.49 9.55
C LEU A 13 8.99 -6.35 10.37
N ARG A 14 9.24 -6.44 11.68
CA ARG A 14 8.35 -7.06 12.66
C ARG A 14 8.04 -6.03 13.74
N SER A 15 6.77 -5.75 13.99
CA SER A 15 6.37 -4.71 14.94
C SER A 15 4.97 -4.98 15.53
N SER A 16 4.69 -4.39 16.70
CA SER A 16 3.31 -4.22 17.17
C SER A 16 2.59 -3.14 16.34
N PHE A 17 1.26 -3.06 16.47
CA PHE A 17 0.47 -2.03 15.80
C PHE A 17 0.88 -0.60 16.23
N ASP A 18 1.05 -0.38 17.54
CA ASP A 18 1.36 0.94 18.11
C ASP A 18 2.74 1.48 17.69
N GLN A 19 3.67 0.57 17.40
CA GLN A 19 5.02 0.91 16.95
C GLN A 19 5.16 0.86 15.43
N LEU A 20 4.11 0.50 14.69
CA LEU A 20 4.22 0.16 13.27
C LEU A 20 4.77 1.31 12.42
N LEU A 21 4.44 2.56 12.75
CA LEU A 21 4.86 3.77 12.03
C LEU A 21 6.20 4.36 12.48
N GLN A 22 6.87 3.74 13.46
CA GLN A 22 8.09 4.29 14.09
C GLN A 22 9.39 3.79 13.44
N HIS A 23 9.30 3.14 12.28
CA HIS A 23 10.43 2.48 11.62
C HIS A 23 10.78 3.15 10.29
N ASP A 24 12.07 3.18 9.94
CA ASP A 24 12.53 3.72 8.65
C ASP A 24 12.38 2.72 7.49
N LYS A 25 12.18 1.43 7.79
CA LYS A 25 12.11 0.35 6.79
C LYS A 25 10.70 0.16 6.26
N LEU A 26 10.52 0.09 4.95
CA LEU A 26 9.20 -0.15 4.33
C LEU A 26 8.11 0.87 4.73
N PRO A 27 8.37 2.19 4.67
CA PRO A 27 7.44 3.23 5.16
C PRO A 27 6.09 3.24 4.43
N LEU A 28 6.06 2.80 3.16
CA LEU A 28 4.83 2.63 2.37
C LEU A 28 3.98 1.47 2.89
N HIS A 29 4.59 0.30 3.10
CA HIS A 29 3.92 -0.87 3.67
C HIS A 29 3.34 -0.57 5.05
N GLN A 30 4.14 0.08 5.92
CA GLN A 30 3.69 0.46 7.26
C GLN A 30 2.43 1.30 7.22
N ARG A 31 2.41 2.37 6.41
CA ARG A 31 1.27 3.29 6.32
C ARG A 31 0.04 2.65 5.69
N LEU A 32 0.22 1.84 4.64
CA LEU A 32 -0.89 1.10 4.02
C LEU A 32 -1.51 0.10 4.99
N VAL A 33 -0.71 -0.67 5.72
CA VAL A 33 -1.23 -1.59 6.72
C VAL A 33 -1.88 -0.82 7.88
N TYR A 34 -1.21 0.18 8.43
CA TYR A 34 -1.73 0.97 9.53
C TYR A 34 -3.09 1.62 9.21
N TYR A 35 -3.25 2.16 8.00
CA TYR A 35 -4.47 2.88 7.61
C TYR A 35 -5.58 1.95 7.08
N CYS A 36 -5.22 0.93 6.30
CA CYS A 36 -6.19 0.11 5.57
C CYS A 36 -6.53 -1.21 6.26
N TRP A 37 -5.68 -1.75 7.14
CA TRP A 37 -5.96 -2.98 7.88
C TRP A 37 -6.58 -2.68 9.25
N PRO A 38 -7.77 -3.21 9.57
CA PRO A 38 -8.39 -2.99 10.88
C PRO A 38 -7.60 -3.77 11.96
N HIS A 39 -7.05 -3.06 12.93
CA HIS A 39 -6.25 -3.68 14.01
C HIS A 39 -7.05 -4.71 14.84
N THR A 40 -8.38 -4.61 14.85
CA THR A 40 -9.30 -5.55 15.50
C THR A 40 -9.26 -6.96 14.91
N LEU A 41 -8.81 -7.11 13.65
CA LEU A 41 -8.58 -8.42 13.03
C LEU A 41 -7.23 -9.05 13.44
N GLY A 42 -6.44 -8.35 14.24
CA GLY A 42 -5.14 -8.82 14.69
C GLY A 42 -4.02 -8.65 13.66
N PRO A 43 -2.85 -9.24 13.94
CA PRO A 43 -1.65 -9.07 13.13
C PRO A 43 -1.73 -9.80 11.78
N ILE A 44 -1.08 -9.23 10.77
CA ILE A 44 -0.93 -9.82 9.43
C ILE A 44 0.52 -9.98 9.02
N LYS A 45 0.75 -10.91 8.08
CA LYS A 45 1.98 -10.97 7.28
C LYS A 45 1.69 -10.44 5.88
N LEU A 46 2.34 -9.34 5.49
CA LEU A 46 2.33 -8.79 4.14
C LEU A 46 3.69 -9.05 3.49
N THR A 47 3.70 -9.78 2.37
CA THR A 47 4.90 -10.00 1.56
C THR A 47 4.71 -9.38 0.18
N THR A 48 5.70 -8.63 -0.29
CA THR A 48 5.71 -8.03 -1.64
C THR A 48 6.97 -8.40 -2.40
N THR A 49 6.84 -8.40 -3.73
CA THR A 49 7.96 -8.44 -4.67
C THR A 49 7.66 -7.46 -5.81
N ALA A 50 8.65 -6.69 -6.23
CA ALA A 50 8.52 -5.72 -7.31
C ALA A 50 9.69 -5.87 -8.29
N GLN A 51 9.39 -5.86 -9.59
CA GLN A 51 10.41 -5.93 -10.65
C GLN A 51 11.03 -4.56 -10.95
N SER A 52 10.29 -3.48 -10.71
CA SER A 52 10.77 -2.13 -10.94
C SER A 52 11.74 -1.71 -9.84
N PRO A 53 12.98 -1.30 -10.16
CA PRO A 53 13.90 -0.80 -9.16
C PRO A 53 13.34 0.40 -8.41
N LYS A 54 13.66 0.51 -7.12
CA LYS A 54 13.30 1.68 -6.32
C LYS A 54 13.86 2.95 -6.98
N GLY A 55 12.98 3.93 -7.22
CA GLY A 55 13.37 5.23 -7.79
C GLY A 55 13.57 5.23 -9.31
N ALA A 56 13.17 4.17 -10.03
CA ALA A 56 13.32 4.11 -11.49
C ALA A 56 12.48 5.14 -12.28
N GLY A 57 11.57 5.87 -11.62
CA GLY A 57 10.70 6.85 -12.29
C GLY A 57 9.60 6.22 -13.16
N LEU A 58 9.32 4.92 -12.99
CA LEU A 58 8.37 4.14 -13.79
C LEU A 58 7.00 3.94 -13.10
N GLY A 59 6.65 4.78 -12.12
CA GLY A 59 5.42 4.60 -11.33
C GLY A 59 5.41 3.34 -10.44
N GLY A 60 6.58 2.74 -10.18
CA GLY A 60 6.70 1.48 -9.46
C GLY A 60 6.16 1.50 -8.03
N SER A 61 6.32 2.63 -7.32
CA SER A 61 5.77 2.83 -5.97
C SER A 61 4.24 2.86 -5.98
N SER A 62 3.63 3.58 -6.93
CA SER A 62 2.19 3.68 -7.06
C SER A 62 1.55 2.35 -7.46
N CYS A 63 2.15 1.61 -8.41
CA CYS A 63 1.72 0.25 -8.75
C CYS A 63 1.80 -0.71 -7.55
N LEU A 64 2.89 -0.66 -6.78
CA LEU A 64 3.04 -1.44 -5.56
C LEU A 64 1.98 -1.07 -4.52
N ALA A 65 1.70 0.22 -4.34
CA ALA A 65 0.70 0.72 -3.40
C ALA A 65 -0.72 0.24 -3.78
N VAL A 66 -1.06 0.29 -5.07
CA VAL A 66 -2.32 -0.25 -5.62
C VAL A 66 -2.42 -1.76 -5.37
N ALA A 67 -1.33 -2.52 -5.58
CA ALA A 67 -1.32 -3.97 -5.35
C ALA A 67 -1.53 -4.32 -3.87
N ILE A 68 -0.83 -3.63 -2.95
CA ILE A 68 -0.98 -3.80 -1.51
C ILE A 68 -2.40 -3.47 -1.06
N LEU A 69 -2.97 -2.34 -1.52
CA LEU A 69 -4.32 -1.93 -1.16
C LEU A 69 -5.35 -2.97 -1.60
N GLN A 70 -5.29 -3.44 -2.85
CA GLN A 70 -6.20 -4.47 -3.34
C GLN A 70 -6.07 -5.79 -2.58
N ALA A 71 -4.84 -6.20 -2.21
CA ALA A 71 -4.61 -7.37 -1.38
C ALA A 71 -5.24 -7.23 0.01
N ILE A 72 -5.12 -6.06 0.65
CA ILE A 72 -5.76 -5.75 1.93
C ILE A 72 -7.28 -5.79 1.80
N ILE A 73 -7.86 -5.15 0.78
CA ILE A 73 -9.31 -5.15 0.54
C ILE A 73 -9.83 -6.57 0.40
N LYS A 74 -9.17 -7.39 -0.43
CA LYS A 74 -9.54 -8.80 -0.64
C LYS A 74 -9.46 -9.61 0.65
N ALA A 75 -8.37 -9.48 1.40
CA ALA A 75 -8.20 -10.19 2.67
C ALA A 75 -9.27 -9.78 3.70
N ARG A 76 -9.64 -8.50 3.75
CA ARG A 76 -10.74 -8.01 4.61
C ARG A 76 -12.09 -8.60 4.19
N GLN A 77 -12.37 -8.66 2.88
CA GLN A 77 -13.58 -9.28 2.35
C GLN A 77 -13.68 -10.76 2.70
N GLU A 78 -12.59 -11.52 2.57
CA GLU A 78 -12.53 -12.94 2.95
C GLU A 78 -12.81 -13.17 4.45
N LEU A 79 -12.51 -12.17 5.29
CA LEU A 79 -12.79 -12.17 6.73
C LEU A 79 -14.14 -11.52 7.10
N GLY A 80 -14.98 -11.20 6.10
CA GLY A 80 -16.30 -10.59 6.32
C GLY A 80 -16.26 -9.14 6.82
N GLN A 81 -15.16 -8.41 6.59
CA GLN A 81 -14.98 -7.03 6.99
C GLN A 81 -15.02 -6.10 5.79
N GLN A 82 -16.15 -5.42 5.59
CA GLN A 82 -16.30 -4.41 4.53
C GLN A 82 -15.93 -3.02 5.06
N ASP A 83 -15.48 -2.15 4.16
CA ASP A 83 -15.17 -0.75 4.47
C ASP A 83 -15.68 0.14 3.32
N PRO A 84 -16.69 0.98 3.55
CA PRO A 84 -17.23 1.85 2.50
C PRO A 84 -16.20 2.80 1.88
N ARG A 85 -15.07 3.04 2.57
CA ARG A 85 -13.94 3.82 2.04
C ARG A 85 -13.27 3.18 0.82
N PHE A 86 -13.55 1.90 0.56
CA PHE A 86 -12.97 1.14 -0.56
C PHE A 86 -13.98 0.78 -1.65
N ASP A 87 -15.17 1.37 -1.64
CA ASP A 87 -16.22 1.05 -2.62
C ASP A 87 -15.97 1.67 -4.00
N SER A 88 -15.07 2.66 -4.11
CA SER A 88 -14.75 3.32 -5.37
C SER A 88 -13.24 3.44 -5.64
N LYS A 89 -12.86 3.30 -6.92
CA LYS A 89 -11.48 3.48 -7.38
C LYS A 89 -10.97 4.91 -7.16
N GLN A 90 -11.85 5.90 -7.22
CA GLN A 90 -11.53 7.30 -6.92
C GLN A 90 -11.08 7.48 -5.47
N GLN A 91 -11.76 6.82 -4.52
CA GLN A 91 -11.33 6.80 -3.13
C GLN A 91 -10.00 6.07 -2.97
N TRP A 92 -9.77 4.97 -3.70
CA TRP A 92 -8.47 4.28 -3.68
C TRP A 92 -7.34 5.23 -4.08
N VAL A 93 -7.49 5.94 -5.21
CA VAL A 93 -6.49 6.92 -5.66
C VAL A 93 -6.24 8.00 -4.62
N THR A 94 -7.30 8.51 -3.99
CA THR A 94 -7.18 9.53 -2.93
C THR A 94 -6.37 9.00 -1.75
N ILE A 95 -6.71 7.81 -1.24
CA ILE A 95 -6.02 7.17 -0.12
C ILE A 95 -4.55 6.90 -0.46
N LEU A 96 -4.28 6.34 -1.64
CA LEU A 96 -2.92 6.02 -2.08
C LEU A 96 -2.06 7.27 -2.24
N LYS A 97 -2.63 8.33 -2.84
CA LYS A 97 -1.98 9.63 -3.00
C LYS A 97 -1.60 10.25 -1.66
N ASP A 98 -2.53 10.27 -0.71
CA ASP A 98 -2.29 10.85 0.61
C ASP A 98 -1.25 10.06 1.40
N ILE A 99 -1.26 8.74 1.30
CA ILE A 99 -0.24 7.88 1.92
C ILE A 99 1.12 8.10 1.27
N GLU A 100 1.21 8.14 -0.06
CA GLU A 100 2.49 8.32 -0.75
C GLU A 100 3.08 9.71 -0.48
N ALA A 101 2.25 10.76 -0.42
CA ALA A 101 2.67 12.10 -0.03
C ALA A 101 3.34 12.13 1.34
N GLN A 102 2.82 11.37 2.31
CA GLN A 102 3.43 11.23 3.63
C GLN A 102 4.74 10.43 3.62
N VAL A 103 4.90 9.48 2.70
CA VAL A 103 6.15 8.71 2.57
C VAL A 103 7.25 9.57 1.95
N ILE A 104 6.94 10.31 0.89
CA ILE A 104 7.94 11.06 0.12
C ILE A 104 8.10 12.52 0.59
N GLN A 105 7.27 12.98 1.53
CA GLN A 105 7.29 14.34 2.08
C GLN A 105 7.14 15.43 1.00
N SER A 106 6.34 15.14 -0.03
CA SER A 106 6.12 16.02 -1.18
C SER A 106 4.77 15.73 -1.83
N PRO A 107 4.10 16.71 -2.48
CA PRO A 107 2.92 16.45 -3.29
C PRO A 107 3.20 15.42 -4.39
N THR A 108 2.23 14.53 -4.63
CA THR A 108 2.32 13.48 -5.66
C THR A 108 1.29 13.71 -6.77
N GLY A 109 1.62 13.29 -8.00
CA GLY A 109 0.66 13.21 -9.10
C GLY A 109 -0.27 12.00 -8.97
N SER A 110 -1.39 11.99 -9.70
CA SER A 110 -2.39 10.89 -9.60
C SER A 110 -2.34 9.88 -10.75
N GLN A 111 -1.58 10.15 -11.81
CA GLN A 111 -1.61 9.40 -13.07
C GLN A 111 -1.15 7.93 -12.90
N ASP A 112 -0.11 7.71 -12.09
CA ASP A 112 0.51 6.39 -11.93
C ASP A 112 -0.43 5.40 -11.24
N TYR A 113 -1.30 5.87 -10.33
CA TYR A 113 -2.30 5.01 -9.67
C TYR A 113 -3.34 4.50 -10.67
N TRP A 114 -3.80 5.34 -11.59
CA TRP A 114 -4.77 4.94 -12.60
C TRP A 114 -4.18 3.89 -13.54
N GLY A 115 -2.92 4.04 -13.93
CA GLY A 115 -2.18 3.00 -14.66
C GLY A 115 -2.11 1.68 -13.89
N GLY A 116 -1.82 1.72 -12.60
CA GLY A 116 -1.81 0.53 -11.74
C GLY A 116 -3.19 -0.11 -11.51
N ILE A 117 -4.26 0.69 -11.50
CA ILE A 117 -5.64 0.21 -11.25
C ILE A 117 -6.29 -0.39 -12.50
N TYR A 118 -6.12 0.25 -13.66
CA TYR A 118 -6.80 -0.16 -14.89
C TYR A 118 -5.93 -1.02 -15.81
N GLY A 119 -4.60 -0.85 -15.78
CA GLY A 119 -3.71 -1.42 -16.79
C GLY A 119 -3.99 -0.86 -18.19
N GLY A 120 -3.22 -1.29 -19.20
CA GLY A 120 -3.42 -0.90 -20.59
C GLY A 120 -3.11 0.57 -20.91
N LEU A 121 -3.60 1.05 -22.05
CA LEU A 121 -3.49 2.45 -22.48
C LEU A 121 -4.66 3.26 -21.93
N ASN A 122 -4.37 4.34 -21.20
CA ASN A 122 -5.37 5.20 -20.58
C ASN A 122 -5.22 6.66 -21.05
N ILE A 123 -6.34 7.34 -21.26
CA ILE A 123 -6.42 8.80 -21.42
C ILE A 123 -7.10 9.31 -20.16
N ILE A 124 -6.37 10.10 -19.37
CA ILE A 124 -6.71 10.44 -17.97
C ILE A 124 -6.85 11.95 -17.84
#